data_AF-A0A6F8XTG5-F1
#
_entry.id   AF-A0A6F8XTG5-F1
#
_cell.length_a   1.000
_cell.length_b   1.000
_cell.length_c   1.000
_cell.angle_alpha   90.00
_cell.angle_beta   90.00
_cell.angle_gamma   90.00
#
_symmetry.space_group_name_H-M   'P 1'
#
loop_
_entity.id
_entity.type
_entity.pdbx_description
1 polymer ?
#
loop_
_entity_poly.entity_id
_entity_poly.type
_entity_poly.pdbx_seq_one_letter_code
_entity_poly.pdbx_strand_id
1 'polypeptide(L)'
;MPRVLSLYGSDINEPWQARITRLTAGRPAVRVYPSRRLVEAAGDPSGVVVPNGIDFDLFTPLSAGERAAARSRLGFTPDDLVVLFGAAPDNAVKRYDIFTAVLAGLRERGLPVRELILPGPGQVRADVVPKFAAADLLLVTSRQGTESGPLIVKEAAAMDLPVVSVDVGDVREVLAGVSPSAVVPFPSAPSDAELVAALVEASAPLLESGTRSDGRSKIARYDQQAAVRELESVYERVLAR
;
A
#
# COMPACT_ATOMS: atom_id res chain seq x y z
N MET A 1 7.32 34.21 -10.83
CA MET A 1 6.68 33.37 -9.80
C MET A 1 7.36 32.01 -9.80
N PRO A 2 7.90 31.54 -8.66
CA PRO A 2 8.52 30.22 -8.60
C PRO A 2 7.47 29.12 -8.77
N ARG A 3 7.88 27.97 -9.34
CA ARG A 3 6.99 26.84 -9.66
C ARG A 3 7.46 25.59 -8.94
N VAL A 4 6.55 24.89 -8.27
CA VAL A 4 6.79 23.56 -7.69
C VAL A 4 5.98 22.54 -8.48
N LEU A 5 6.61 21.41 -8.84
CA LEU A 5 6.00 20.35 -9.64
C LEU A 5 5.99 19.04 -8.86
N SER A 6 4.81 18.47 -8.59
CA SER A 6 4.66 17.15 -7.99
C SER A 6 4.50 16.06 -9.06
N LEU A 7 5.23 14.95 -8.91
CA LEU A 7 5.28 13.85 -9.88
C LEU A 7 4.89 12.53 -9.18
N TYR A 8 3.82 11.88 -9.64
CA TYR A 8 3.16 10.79 -8.87
C TYR A 8 3.42 9.38 -9.40
N GLY A 9 4.18 9.25 -10.47
CA GLY A 9 4.67 7.98 -10.99
C GLY A 9 4.43 7.83 -12.49
N SER A 10 3.21 8.06 -12.99
CA SER A 10 2.94 7.96 -14.44
C SER A 10 3.79 8.96 -15.23
N ASP A 11 4.03 10.15 -14.67
CA ASP A 11 4.91 11.19 -15.21
C ASP A 11 6.38 10.76 -15.36
N ILE A 12 6.77 9.60 -14.82
CA ILE A 12 8.13 9.08 -14.76
C ILE A 12 8.22 7.71 -15.45
N ASN A 13 7.26 6.84 -15.15
CA ASN A 13 7.25 5.44 -15.56
C ASN A 13 6.61 5.23 -16.94
N GLU A 14 5.68 6.09 -17.36
CA GLU A 14 5.06 6.00 -18.69
C GLU A 14 5.92 6.78 -19.71
N PRO A 15 6.53 6.12 -20.72
CA PRO A 15 7.55 6.74 -21.57
C PRO A 15 7.09 8.01 -22.29
N TRP A 16 5.82 8.07 -22.69
CA TRP A 16 5.27 9.23 -23.38
C TRP A 16 4.97 10.38 -22.43
N GLN A 17 4.46 10.11 -21.21
CA GLN A 17 4.25 11.13 -20.19
C GLN A 17 5.58 11.68 -19.70
N ALA A 18 6.56 10.81 -19.44
CA ALA A 18 7.91 11.22 -19.04
C ALA A 18 8.57 12.14 -20.07
N ARG A 19 8.36 11.88 -21.37
CA ARG A 19 8.83 12.78 -22.44
C ARG A 19 8.14 14.14 -22.38
N ILE A 20 6.82 14.17 -22.22
CA ILE A 20 6.07 15.43 -22.07
C ILE A 20 6.56 16.18 -20.84
N THR A 21 6.60 15.56 -19.67
CA THR A 21 7.06 16.15 -18.41
C THR A 21 8.45 16.78 -18.55
N ARG A 22 9.41 16.09 -19.18
CA ARG A 22 10.75 16.67 -19.42
C ARG A 22 10.73 17.89 -20.35
N LEU A 23 9.84 17.90 -21.34
CA LEU A 23 9.75 18.97 -22.33
C LEU A 23 8.92 20.17 -21.83
N THR A 24 7.88 19.94 -21.03
CA THR A 24 6.87 20.95 -20.68
C THR A 24 6.97 21.47 -19.24
N ALA A 25 7.65 20.76 -18.33
CA ALA A 25 7.87 21.26 -16.97
C ALA A 25 8.69 22.56 -16.93
N GLY A 26 9.44 22.86 -18.00
CA GLY A 26 10.45 23.91 -17.99
C GLY A 26 11.48 23.66 -16.88
N ARG A 27 11.92 24.72 -16.19
CA ARG A 27 12.76 24.61 -14.99
C ARG A 27 11.90 24.96 -13.77
N PRO A 28 11.22 24.00 -13.11
CA PRO A 28 10.61 24.26 -11.81
C PRO A 28 11.69 24.58 -10.79
N ALA A 29 11.34 25.36 -9.76
CA ALA A 29 12.25 25.66 -8.65
C ALA A 29 12.56 24.39 -7.82
N VAL A 30 11.54 23.53 -7.65
CA VAL A 30 11.63 22.23 -6.95
C VAL A 30 10.70 21.22 -7.63
N ARG A 31 11.13 19.95 -7.66
CA ARG A 31 10.31 18.79 -8.00
C ARG A 31 10.05 17.95 -6.75
N VAL A 32 8.81 17.52 -6.57
CA VAL A 32 8.34 16.77 -5.41
C VAL A 32 7.90 15.37 -5.85
N TYR A 33 8.28 14.37 -5.08
CA TYR A 33 8.04 12.95 -5.38
C TYR A 33 7.45 12.23 -4.15
N PRO A 34 6.51 11.28 -4.29
CA PRO A 34 5.93 10.58 -3.15
C PRO A 34 6.83 9.49 -2.56
N SER A 35 7.94 9.13 -3.20
CA SER A 35 8.88 8.12 -2.69
C SER A 35 10.29 8.33 -3.23
N ARG A 36 11.30 7.81 -2.49
CA ARG A 36 12.70 7.83 -2.92
C ARG A 36 12.92 7.06 -4.22
N ARG A 37 12.22 5.95 -4.40
CA ARG A 37 12.27 5.13 -5.61
C ARG A 37 11.93 5.93 -6.88
N LEU A 38 10.98 6.87 -6.80
CA LEU A 38 10.64 7.73 -7.95
C LEU A 38 11.67 8.82 -8.21
N VAL A 39 12.32 9.34 -7.17
CA VAL A 39 13.45 10.27 -7.31
C VAL A 39 14.59 9.57 -8.08
N GLU A 40 14.92 8.35 -7.68
CA GLU A 40 15.92 7.50 -8.32
C GLU A 40 15.54 7.15 -9.76
N ALA A 41 14.30 6.70 -10.00
CA ALA A 41 13.80 6.37 -11.33
C ALA A 41 13.78 7.59 -12.28
N ALA A 42 13.53 8.79 -11.75
CA ALA A 42 13.59 10.03 -12.50
C ALA A 42 15.02 10.53 -12.76
N GLY A 43 16.02 9.99 -12.06
CA GLY A 43 17.41 10.48 -12.10
C GLY A 43 17.53 11.92 -11.61
N ASP A 44 16.71 12.32 -10.63
CA ASP A 44 16.66 13.70 -10.11
C ASP A 44 17.23 13.79 -8.70
N PRO A 45 18.55 13.92 -8.51
CA PRO A 45 19.15 14.02 -7.19
C PRO A 45 18.74 15.28 -6.41
N SER A 46 18.11 16.25 -7.08
CA SER A 46 17.56 17.47 -6.46
C SER A 46 16.08 17.36 -6.06
N GLY A 47 15.45 16.23 -6.39
CA GLY A 47 14.06 15.95 -6.06
C GLY A 47 13.83 15.86 -4.56
N VAL A 48 12.78 16.50 -4.07
CA VAL A 48 12.35 16.40 -2.67
C VAL A 48 11.31 15.31 -2.55
N VAL A 49 11.45 14.44 -1.55
CA VAL A 49 10.42 13.43 -1.25
C VAL A 49 9.41 14.04 -0.30
N VAL A 50 8.14 14.05 -0.68
CA VAL A 50 7.01 14.34 0.22
C VAL A 50 6.01 13.20 0.02
N PRO A 51 5.88 12.26 0.97
CA PRO A 51 5.05 11.09 0.77
C PRO A 51 3.57 11.45 0.69
N ASN A 52 2.79 10.60 0.02
CA ASN A 52 1.33 10.68 0.14
C ASN A 52 0.93 10.42 1.59
N GLY A 53 0.23 11.40 2.17
CA GLY A 53 -0.29 11.34 3.53
C GLY A 53 -1.51 10.45 3.67
N ILE A 54 -1.63 9.80 4.82
CA ILE A 54 -2.78 9.00 5.25
C ILE A 54 -3.47 9.74 6.39
N ASP A 55 -4.80 9.79 6.32
CA ASP A 55 -5.64 10.32 7.38
C ASP A 55 -5.57 9.39 8.60
N PHE A 56 -4.70 9.70 9.55
CA PHE A 56 -4.48 8.90 10.76
C PHE A 56 -5.60 9.06 11.78
N ASP A 57 -6.50 10.04 11.62
CA ASP A 57 -7.71 10.14 12.44
C ASP A 57 -8.73 9.12 11.94
N LEU A 58 -8.92 9.02 10.63
CA LEU A 58 -9.80 8.03 10.00
C LEU A 58 -9.26 6.59 10.12
N PHE A 59 -7.98 6.39 9.81
CA PHE A 59 -7.32 5.09 9.90
C PHE A 59 -6.70 4.89 11.26
N THR A 60 -7.54 4.61 12.24
CA THR A 60 -7.11 4.29 13.61
C THR A 60 -7.46 2.85 13.96
N PRO A 61 -6.52 2.06 14.53
CA PRO A 61 -6.82 0.72 15.01
C PRO A 61 -8.03 0.73 15.94
N LEU A 62 -9.00 -0.12 15.64
CA LEU A 62 -10.24 -0.21 16.41
C LEU A 62 -10.05 -1.10 17.64
N SER A 63 -10.83 -0.84 18.69
CA SER A 63 -10.89 -1.71 19.86
C SER A 63 -11.35 -3.13 19.49
N ALA A 64 -11.08 -4.12 20.34
CA ALA A 64 -11.49 -5.50 20.09
C ALA A 64 -13.01 -5.64 19.88
N GLY A 65 -13.82 -4.87 20.63
CA GLY A 65 -15.28 -4.86 20.47
C GLY A 65 -15.75 -4.27 19.13
N GLU A 66 -15.12 -3.19 18.69
CA GLU A 66 -15.42 -2.57 17.38
C GLU A 66 -14.98 -3.47 16.22
N ARG A 67 -13.83 -4.14 16.35
CA ARG A 67 -13.41 -5.18 15.40
C ARG A 67 -14.43 -6.33 15.33
N ALA A 68 -14.89 -6.83 16.47
CA ALA A 68 -15.91 -7.88 16.50
C ALA A 68 -17.22 -7.43 15.82
N ALA A 69 -17.65 -6.19 16.06
CA ALA A 69 -18.81 -5.60 15.39
C ALA A 69 -18.61 -5.45 13.88
N ALA A 70 -17.42 -5.03 13.43
CA ALA A 70 -17.06 -4.93 12.02
C ALA A 70 -17.11 -6.31 11.33
N ARG A 71 -16.55 -7.34 11.98
CA ARG A 71 -16.58 -8.73 11.48
C ARG A 71 -18.02 -9.24 11.36
N SER A 72 -18.83 -9.07 12.40
CA SER A 72 -20.25 -9.48 12.39
C SER A 72 -21.03 -8.80 11.27
N ARG A 73 -20.87 -7.47 11.09
CA ARG A 73 -21.52 -6.72 9.99
C ARG A 73 -21.12 -7.20 8.60
N LEU A 74 -19.90 -7.72 8.46
CA LEU A 74 -19.37 -8.24 7.19
C LEU A 74 -19.61 -9.75 7.03
N GLY A 75 -20.32 -10.40 7.96
CA GLY A 75 -20.63 -11.83 7.88
C GLY A 75 -19.45 -12.76 8.25
N PHE A 76 -18.53 -12.27 9.08
CA PHE A 76 -17.42 -13.05 9.62
C PHE A 76 -17.63 -13.38 11.10
N THR A 77 -17.21 -14.59 11.49
CA THR A 77 -17.13 -15.02 12.88
C THR A 77 -15.78 -14.59 13.50
N PRO A 78 -15.60 -14.69 14.82
CA PRO A 78 -14.29 -14.47 15.45
C PRO A 78 -13.19 -15.41 14.94
N ASP A 79 -13.55 -16.63 14.54
CA ASP A 79 -12.61 -17.70 14.16
C ASP A 79 -12.24 -17.73 12.66
N ASP A 80 -12.95 -16.95 11.83
CA ASP A 80 -12.62 -16.86 10.40
C ASP A 80 -11.19 -16.31 10.18
N LEU A 81 -10.48 -16.79 9.16
CA LEU A 81 -9.23 -16.15 8.71
C LEU A 81 -9.54 -15.28 7.49
N VAL A 82 -9.48 -13.96 7.62
CA VAL A 82 -9.95 -13.03 6.59
C VAL A 82 -8.77 -12.35 5.89
N VAL A 83 -8.62 -12.57 4.59
CA VAL A 83 -7.57 -11.93 3.77
C VAL A 83 -8.19 -10.85 2.90
N LEU A 84 -7.71 -9.62 3.06
CA LEU A 84 -8.17 -8.44 2.33
C LEU A 84 -7.46 -8.30 0.99
N PHE A 85 -8.25 -8.16 -0.09
CA PHE A 85 -7.79 -7.71 -1.39
C PHE A 85 -8.09 -6.23 -1.59
N GLY A 86 -7.07 -5.49 -1.96
CA GLY A 86 -7.08 -4.02 -1.93
C GLY A 86 -7.71 -3.28 -3.10
N ALA A 87 -8.39 -3.98 -4.01
CA ALA A 87 -8.85 -3.38 -5.25
C ALA A 87 -10.06 -4.11 -5.82
N ALA A 88 -10.59 -3.58 -6.92
CA ALA A 88 -11.64 -4.26 -7.67
C ALA A 88 -11.05 -5.47 -8.42
N PRO A 89 -11.73 -6.65 -8.41
CA PRO A 89 -11.24 -7.87 -9.06
C PRO A 89 -10.98 -7.75 -10.57
N ASP A 90 -11.71 -6.86 -11.26
CA ASP A 90 -11.57 -6.58 -12.69
C ASP A 90 -10.34 -5.72 -13.03
N ASN A 91 -9.67 -5.16 -12.02
CA ASN A 91 -8.43 -4.43 -12.21
C ASN A 91 -7.26 -5.39 -12.47
N ALA A 92 -6.96 -5.63 -13.75
CA ALA A 92 -5.88 -6.52 -14.18
C ALA A 92 -4.48 -6.14 -13.64
N VAL A 93 -4.25 -4.88 -13.27
CA VAL A 93 -3.00 -4.43 -12.64
C VAL A 93 -2.82 -5.06 -11.26
N LYS A 94 -3.92 -5.28 -10.54
CA LYS A 94 -3.91 -5.73 -9.15
C LYS A 94 -3.77 -7.24 -9.00
N ARG A 95 -3.76 -7.98 -10.12
CA ARG A 95 -3.61 -9.44 -10.23
C ARG A 95 -4.48 -10.19 -9.22
N TYR A 96 -5.80 -10.04 -9.38
CA TYR A 96 -6.75 -10.80 -8.58
C TYR A 96 -6.59 -12.32 -8.77
N ASP A 97 -6.13 -12.74 -9.96
CA ASP A 97 -5.76 -14.12 -10.28
C ASP A 97 -4.65 -14.68 -9.35
N ILE A 98 -3.63 -13.89 -9.03
CA ILE A 98 -2.58 -14.31 -8.09
C ILE A 98 -3.11 -14.31 -6.66
N PHE A 99 -3.94 -13.32 -6.30
CA PHE A 99 -4.57 -13.27 -4.98
C PHE A 99 -5.38 -14.53 -4.70
N THR A 100 -6.26 -14.94 -5.63
CA THR A 100 -7.09 -16.14 -5.44
C THR A 100 -6.27 -17.43 -5.47
N ALA A 101 -5.21 -17.50 -6.27
CA ALA A 101 -4.28 -18.63 -6.26
C ALA A 101 -3.55 -18.78 -4.92
N VAL A 102 -3.14 -17.66 -4.29
CA VAL A 102 -2.57 -17.68 -2.93
C VAL A 102 -3.59 -18.14 -1.90
N LEU A 103 -4.85 -17.69 -1.98
CA LEU A 103 -5.90 -18.18 -1.08
C LEU A 103 -6.15 -19.69 -1.24
N ALA A 104 -6.09 -20.21 -2.47
CA ALA A 104 -6.20 -21.64 -2.72
C ALA A 104 -5.04 -22.42 -2.06
N GLY A 105 -3.80 -21.97 -2.24
CA GLY A 105 -2.63 -22.60 -1.60
C GLY A 105 -2.67 -22.54 -0.07
N LEU A 106 -3.19 -21.45 0.52
CA LEU A 106 -3.41 -21.36 1.97
C LEU A 106 -4.46 -22.37 2.46
N ARG A 107 -5.54 -22.57 1.70
CA ARG A 107 -6.57 -23.58 2.02
C ARG A 107 -6.03 -25.01 1.90
N GLU A 108 -5.18 -25.28 0.92
CA GLU A 108 -4.49 -26.57 0.78
C GLU A 108 -3.57 -26.87 1.98
N ARG A 109 -3.04 -25.83 2.63
CA ARG A 109 -2.29 -25.94 3.89
C ARG A 109 -3.16 -26.09 5.14
N GLY A 110 -4.48 -26.14 4.99
CA GLY A 110 -5.41 -26.29 6.11
C GLY A 110 -5.80 -24.96 6.78
N LEU A 111 -5.48 -23.81 6.19
CA LEU A 111 -5.95 -22.50 6.66
C LEU A 111 -7.24 -22.13 5.91
N PRO A 112 -8.43 -22.15 6.55
CA PRO A 112 -9.71 -21.90 5.87
C PRO A 112 -9.93 -20.41 5.61
N VAL A 113 -9.05 -19.79 4.83
CA VAL A 113 -9.09 -18.36 4.56
C VAL A 113 -10.32 -17.96 3.73
N ARG A 114 -10.94 -16.85 4.13
CA ARG A 114 -12.04 -16.19 3.46
C ARG A 114 -11.53 -14.89 2.83
N GLU A 115 -12.01 -14.60 1.62
CA GLU A 115 -11.67 -13.36 0.94
C GLU A 115 -12.53 -12.20 1.48
N LEU A 116 -11.94 -11.01 1.50
CA LEU A 116 -12.64 -9.75 1.68
C LEU A 116 -12.16 -8.76 0.62
N ILE A 117 -13.09 -8.21 -0.15
CA ILE A 117 -12.78 -7.22 -1.19
C ILE A 117 -12.95 -5.81 -0.63
N LEU A 118 -11.93 -4.95 -0.81
CA LEU A 118 -11.95 -3.59 -0.28
C LEU A 118 -13.06 -2.72 -0.89
N PRO A 119 -13.16 -2.53 -2.22
CA PRO A 119 -14.25 -1.73 -2.79
C PRO A 119 -15.61 -2.42 -2.64
N GLY A 120 -16.67 -1.61 -2.51
CA GLY A 120 -18.06 -2.06 -2.56
C GLY A 120 -18.96 -1.05 -3.28
N PRO A 121 -20.13 -1.46 -3.79
CA PRO A 121 -21.06 -0.55 -4.45
C PRO A 121 -21.48 0.60 -3.55
N GLY A 122 -21.38 1.85 -4.05
CA GLY A 122 -21.77 3.05 -3.31
C GLY A 122 -20.96 3.33 -2.04
N GLN A 123 -19.83 2.65 -1.85
CA GLN A 123 -19.03 2.73 -0.64
C GLN A 123 -18.37 4.10 -0.52
N VAL A 124 -18.60 4.79 0.60
CA VAL A 124 -17.86 6.03 0.90
C VAL A 124 -16.55 5.71 1.60
N ARG A 125 -15.65 6.69 1.64
CA ARG A 125 -14.28 6.50 2.11
C ARG A 125 -14.18 5.99 3.54
N ALA A 126 -15.11 6.35 4.42
CA ALA A 126 -15.11 5.89 5.81
C ALA A 126 -15.51 4.41 5.96
N ASP A 127 -16.31 3.88 5.04
CA ASP A 127 -16.82 2.51 5.09
C ASP A 127 -15.75 1.45 4.78
N VAL A 128 -14.54 1.87 4.39
CA VAL A 128 -13.43 0.94 4.20
C VAL A 128 -12.76 0.57 5.51
N VAL A 129 -12.77 1.45 6.53
CA VAL A 129 -12.07 1.25 7.80
C VAL A 129 -12.50 -0.04 8.50
N PRO A 130 -13.80 -0.37 8.60
CA PRO A 130 -14.24 -1.66 9.13
C PRO A 130 -13.67 -2.88 8.40
N LYS A 131 -13.35 -2.78 7.10
CA LYS A 131 -12.77 -3.89 6.33
C LYS A 131 -11.31 -4.15 6.72
N PHE A 132 -10.50 -3.11 6.90
CA PHE A 132 -9.15 -3.24 7.45
C PHE A 132 -9.17 -3.79 8.88
N ALA A 133 -10.12 -3.30 9.68
CA ALA A 133 -10.30 -3.74 11.05
C ALA A 133 -10.87 -5.16 11.16
N ALA A 134 -11.57 -5.67 10.14
CA ALA A 134 -12.08 -7.05 10.13
C ALA A 134 -11.06 -8.06 9.59
N ALA A 135 -10.19 -7.64 8.66
CA ALA A 135 -9.17 -8.50 8.05
C ALA A 135 -8.07 -8.91 9.03
N ASP A 136 -7.49 -10.07 8.78
CA ASP A 136 -6.33 -10.64 9.48
C ASP A 136 -5.02 -10.37 8.72
N LEU A 137 -5.10 -10.25 7.39
CA LEU A 137 -3.97 -9.97 6.52
C LEU A 137 -4.41 -9.09 5.33
N LEU A 138 -3.62 -8.08 4.97
CA LEU A 138 -3.68 -7.48 3.63
C LEU A 138 -2.72 -8.22 2.70
N LEU A 139 -3.23 -8.68 1.54
CA LEU A 139 -2.41 -9.29 0.51
C LEU A 139 -2.38 -8.41 -0.75
N VAL A 140 -1.18 -8.00 -1.17
CA VAL A 140 -0.95 -7.18 -2.35
C VAL A 140 -0.19 -7.97 -3.41
N THR A 141 -0.83 -8.14 -4.57
CA THR A 141 -0.34 -9.00 -5.67
C THR A 141 -0.09 -8.23 -6.97
N SER A 142 -0.01 -6.90 -6.91
CA SER A 142 0.02 -6.04 -8.10
C SER A 142 1.16 -6.37 -9.08
N ARG A 143 0.94 -6.07 -10.37
CA ARG A 143 1.95 -6.30 -11.43
C ARG A 143 3.25 -5.54 -11.12
N GLN A 144 4.36 -6.13 -11.54
CA GLN A 144 5.66 -5.48 -11.42
C GLN A 144 5.70 -4.19 -12.24
N GLY A 145 6.21 -3.11 -11.65
CA GLY A 145 6.39 -1.82 -12.33
C GLY A 145 5.14 -0.96 -12.51
N THR A 146 3.96 -1.41 -12.07
CA THR A 146 2.70 -0.67 -12.27
C THR A 146 2.28 0.20 -11.09
N GLU A 147 2.89 0.03 -9.92
CA GLU A 147 2.62 0.83 -8.73
C GLU A 147 3.76 1.80 -8.47
N SER A 148 3.43 3.05 -8.17
CA SER A 148 4.37 4.04 -7.65
C SER A 148 4.49 4.00 -6.12
N GLY A 149 3.40 3.65 -5.44
CA GLY A 149 3.34 3.49 -3.99
C GLY A 149 1.89 3.26 -3.53
N PRO A 150 1.47 2.00 -3.30
CA PRO A 150 0.07 1.68 -3.03
C PRO A 150 -0.36 2.23 -1.67
N LEU A 151 -1.29 3.20 -1.66
CA LEU A 151 -1.79 3.83 -0.44
C LEU A 151 -2.36 2.81 0.55
N ILE A 152 -3.00 1.75 0.04
CA ILE A 152 -3.59 0.72 0.88
C ILE A 152 -2.58 0.05 1.83
N VAL A 153 -1.31 -0.05 1.46
CA VAL A 153 -0.28 -0.60 2.35
C VAL A 153 -0.03 0.33 3.53
N LYS A 154 -0.04 1.64 3.30
CA LYS A 154 0.10 2.65 4.36
C LYS A 154 -1.16 2.70 5.24
N GLU A 155 -2.34 2.59 4.63
CA GLU A 155 -3.63 2.51 5.33
C GLU A 155 -3.71 1.25 6.22
N ALA A 156 -3.30 0.09 5.70
CA ALA A 156 -3.22 -1.14 6.48
C ALA A 156 -2.21 -1.04 7.62
N ALA A 157 -1.02 -0.51 7.36
CA ALA A 157 -0.03 -0.27 8.40
C ALA A 157 -0.54 0.71 9.47
N ALA A 158 -1.25 1.78 9.10
CA ALA A 158 -1.87 2.73 10.05
C ALA A 158 -2.93 2.06 10.94
N MET A 159 -3.56 0.99 10.45
CA MET A 159 -4.53 0.13 11.14
C MET A 159 -3.90 -1.05 11.88
N ASP A 160 -2.58 -1.15 11.94
CA ASP A 160 -1.84 -2.28 12.52
C ASP A 160 -2.23 -3.63 11.89
N LEU A 161 -2.65 -3.62 10.61
CA LEU A 161 -2.94 -4.82 9.83
C LEU A 161 -1.63 -5.37 9.28
N PRO A 162 -1.29 -6.65 9.53
CA PRO A 162 -0.17 -7.29 8.85
C PRO A 162 -0.34 -7.22 7.33
N VAL A 163 0.77 -6.97 6.62
CA VAL A 163 0.78 -6.88 5.16
C VAL A 163 1.75 -7.90 4.60
N VAL A 164 1.29 -8.69 3.64
CA VAL A 164 2.14 -9.44 2.71
C VAL A 164 1.97 -8.82 1.34
N SER A 165 3.07 -8.38 0.74
CA SER A 165 3.03 -7.72 -0.56
C SER A 165 4.16 -8.21 -1.44
N VAL A 166 3.91 -8.25 -2.74
CA VAL A 166 5.00 -8.25 -3.72
C VAL A 166 5.81 -6.94 -3.66
N ASP A 167 7.06 -6.94 -4.12
CA ASP A 167 7.97 -5.77 -4.11
C ASP A 167 7.61 -4.74 -5.21
N VAL A 168 6.54 -3.99 -4.97
CA VAL A 168 6.03 -2.95 -5.87
C VAL A 168 6.08 -1.57 -5.22
N GLY A 169 6.23 -0.51 -6.02
CA GLY A 169 6.24 0.88 -5.55
C GLY A 169 7.22 1.10 -4.39
N ASP A 170 6.73 1.77 -3.35
CA ASP A 170 7.47 2.08 -2.12
C ASP A 170 7.20 1.09 -0.97
N VAL A 171 6.56 -0.05 -1.23
CA VAL A 171 6.16 -1.02 -0.18
C VAL A 171 7.31 -1.44 0.71
N ARG A 172 8.48 -1.73 0.12
CA ARG A 172 9.69 -2.09 0.88
C ARG A 172 10.14 -0.98 1.83
N GLU A 173 9.97 0.28 1.44
CA GLU A 173 10.30 1.44 2.28
C GLU A 173 9.23 1.63 3.37
N VAL A 174 7.95 1.46 3.04
CA VAL A 174 6.83 1.62 3.98
C VAL A 174 6.87 0.55 5.09
N LEU A 175 7.12 -0.70 4.72
CA LEU A 175 7.11 -1.84 5.64
C LEU A 175 8.49 -2.08 6.29
N ALA A 176 9.47 -1.20 6.06
CA ALA A 176 10.77 -1.31 6.70
C ALA A 176 10.64 -1.19 8.23
N GLY A 177 10.80 -2.31 8.93
CA GLY A 177 10.70 -2.37 10.38
C GLY A 177 9.27 -2.51 10.93
N VAL A 178 8.27 -2.75 10.07
CA VAL A 178 6.91 -3.14 10.46
C VAL A 178 6.85 -4.65 10.66
N SER A 179 6.35 -5.11 11.81
CA SER A 179 6.28 -6.52 12.17
C SER A 179 4.97 -6.88 12.89
N PRO A 180 4.36 -8.06 12.59
CA PRO A 180 4.71 -8.94 11.48
C PRO A 180 4.20 -8.36 10.14
N SER A 181 5.04 -8.40 9.11
CA SER A 181 4.73 -8.07 7.71
C SER A 181 5.85 -8.59 6.80
N ALA A 182 5.59 -8.81 5.52
CA ALA A 182 6.57 -9.34 4.58
C ALA A 182 6.47 -8.72 3.19
N VAL A 183 7.62 -8.57 2.54
CA VAL A 183 7.74 -8.15 1.14
C VAL A 183 8.40 -9.26 0.34
N VAL A 184 7.64 -9.85 -0.59
CA VAL A 184 8.08 -10.94 -1.46
C VAL A 184 8.68 -10.35 -2.74
N PRO A 185 9.97 -10.61 -3.05
CA PRO A 185 10.56 -10.18 -4.31
C PRO A 185 9.91 -10.92 -5.49
N PHE A 186 9.88 -10.28 -6.66
CA PHE A 186 9.50 -10.98 -7.88
C PHE A 186 10.56 -12.02 -8.25
N PRO A 187 10.15 -13.19 -8.79
CA PRO A 187 11.10 -14.20 -9.27
C PRO A 187 11.94 -13.66 -10.43
N SER A 188 13.18 -14.16 -10.56
CA SER A 188 14.13 -13.74 -11.60
C SER A 188 13.66 -14.06 -13.02
N ALA A 189 12.78 -15.05 -13.17
CA ALA A 189 12.07 -15.38 -14.39
C ALA A 189 10.55 -15.32 -14.15
N PRO A 190 9.73 -15.00 -15.16
CA PRO A 190 8.28 -14.93 -14.98
C PRO A 190 7.71 -16.30 -14.62
N SER A 191 7.40 -16.50 -13.34
CA SER A 191 6.75 -17.71 -12.84
C SER A 191 5.72 -17.33 -11.78
N ASP A 192 4.45 -17.31 -12.20
CA ASP A 192 3.34 -17.06 -11.29
C ASP A 192 3.24 -18.14 -10.21
N ALA A 193 3.60 -19.40 -10.52
CA ALA A 193 3.60 -20.49 -9.55
C ALA A 193 4.62 -20.28 -8.42
N GLU A 194 5.85 -19.87 -8.76
CA GLU A 194 6.88 -19.55 -7.75
C GLU A 194 6.46 -18.34 -6.91
N LEU A 195 5.89 -17.32 -7.54
CA LEU A 195 5.39 -16.13 -6.84
C LEU A 195 4.26 -16.47 -5.86
N VAL A 196 3.29 -17.29 -6.32
CA VAL A 196 2.19 -17.78 -5.47
C VAL A 196 2.73 -18.58 -4.29
N ALA A 197 3.64 -19.52 -4.53
CA ALA A 197 4.24 -20.31 -3.46
C ALA A 197 4.94 -19.41 -2.41
N ALA A 198 5.74 -18.44 -2.86
CA ALA A 198 6.43 -17.51 -1.96
C ALA A 198 5.45 -16.64 -1.14
N LEU A 199 4.35 -16.18 -1.75
CA LEU A 199 3.30 -15.42 -1.06
C LEU A 199 2.53 -16.30 -0.06
N VAL A 200 2.28 -17.57 -0.36
CA VAL A 200 1.69 -18.54 0.56
C VAL A 200 2.62 -18.76 1.77
N GLU A 201 3.90 -19.02 1.55
CA GLU A 201 4.89 -19.19 2.63
C GLU A 201 4.99 -17.95 3.52
N ALA A 202 4.91 -16.75 2.94
CA ALA A 202 4.95 -15.50 3.71
C ALA A 202 3.64 -15.24 4.48
N SER A 203 2.50 -15.69 3.98
CA SER A 203 1.17 -15.40 4.56
C SER A 203 0.77 -16.37 5.66
N ALA A 204 1.10 -17.66 5.52
CA ALA A 204 0.70 -18.70 6.46
C ALA A 204 1.07 -18.41 7.93
N PRO A 205 2.34 -18.11 8.28
CA PRO A 205 2.71 -17.90 9.69
C PRO A 205 2.06 -16.65 10.29
N LEU A 206 1.79 -15.62 9.47
CA LEU A 206 1.10 -14.42 9.92
C LEU A 206 -0.35 -14.73 10.30
N LEU A 207 -1.04 -15.50 9.46
CA LEU A 207 -2.42 -15.94 9.71
C LEU A 207 -2.53 -16.89 10.90
N GLU A 208 -1.60 -17.84 11.04
CA GLU A 208 -1.54 -18.75 12.18
C GLU A 208 -1.31 -18.02 13.50
N SER A 209 -0.48 -16.97 13.49
CA SER A 209 -0.21 -16.17 14.69
C SER A 209 -1.40 -15.31 15.13
N GLY A 210 -2.26 -14.89 14.20
CA GLY A 210 -3.33 -13.92 14.42
C GLY A 210 -2.87 -12.56 14.98
N THR A 211 -1.57 -12.27 14.97
CA THR A 211 -0.99 -11.11 15.65
C THR A 211 -1.09 -9.86 14.78
N ARG A 212 -1.58 -8.75 15.35
CA ARG A 212 -1.57 -7.44 14.68
C ARG A 212 -0.15 -6.91 14.50
N SER A 213 0.07 -6.11 13.47
CA SER A 213 1.38 -5.48 13.24
C SER A 213 1.60 -4.28 14.18
N ASP A 214 2.83 -3.80 14.26
CA ASP A 214 3.20 -2.56 14.94
C ASP A 214 3.24 -1.35 13.98
N GLY A 215 2.58 -1.48 12.82
CA GLY A 215 2.69 -0.58 11.67
C GLY A 215 2.49 0.89 12.01
N ARG A 216 1.44 1.23 12.76
CA ARG A 216 1.08 2.62 13.07
C ARG A 216 2.24 3.37 13.73
N SER A 217 2.95 2.70 14.63
CA SER A 217 4.09 3.28 15.36
C SER A 217 5.31 3.51 14.47
N LYS A 218 5.45 2.75 13.38
CA LYS A 218 6.61 2.78 12.47
C LYS A 218 6.42 3.72 11.29
N ILE A 219 5.18 4.00 10.91
CA ILE A 219 4.85 4.78 9.70
C ILE A 219 4.42 6.22 10.00
N ALA A 220 4.77 6.78 11.17
CA ALA A 220 4.35 8.12 11.60
C ALA A 220 4.63 9.24 10.58
N ARG A 221 5.69 9.12 9.77
CA ARG A 221 6.01 10.08 8.70
C ARG A 221 4.97 10.14 7.57
N TYR A 222 4.11 9.14 7.47
CA TYR A 222 3.05 9.05 6.46
C TYR A 222 1.71 9.62 6.98
N ASP A 223 1.66 10.19 8.18
CA ASP A 223 0.54 11.00 8.63
C ASP A 223 0.32 12.18 7.67
N GLN A 224 -0.94 12.41 7.28
CA GLN A 224 -1.32 13.53 6.41
C GLN A 224 -0.86 14.87 6.96
N GLN A 225 -0.95 15.11 8.27
CA GLN A 225 -0.49 16.38 8.83
C GLN A 225 1.03 16.54 8.74
N ALA A 226 1.78 15.45 8.86
CA ALA A 226 3.23 15.46 8.64
C ALA A 226 3.58 15.77 7.17
N ALA A 227 2.90 15.13 6.22
CA ALA A 227 3.10 15.38 4.80
C ALA A 227 2.76 16.84 4.39
N VAL A 228 1.69 17.41 4.95
CA VAL A 228 1.32 18.82 4.73
C VAL A 228 2.42 19.75 5.23
N ARG A 229 2.91 19.57 6.47
CA ARG A 229 4.00 20.39 7.02
C ARG A 229 5.28 20.30 6.18
N GLU A 230 5.59 19.12 5.66
CA GLU A 230 6.75 18.92 4.80
C GLU A 230 6.60 19.67 3.46
N LEU A 231 5.40 19.65 2.87
CA LEU A 231 5.09 20.40 1.64
C LEU A 231 5.10 21.92 1.87
N GLU A 232 4.53 22.40 2.97
CA GLU A 232 4.57 23.81 3.35
C GLU A 232 6.03 24.30 3.47
N SER A 233 6.89 23.52 4.12
CA SER A 233 8.32 23.81 4.21
C SER A 233 9.02 23.86 2.84
N VAL A 234 8.58 23.05 1.87
CA VAL A 234 9.05 23.18 0.48
C VAL A 234 8.66 24.52 -0.12
N TYR A 235 7.41 24.94 0.04
CA TYR A 235 6.92 26.21 -0.50
C TYR A 235 7.63 27.41 0.14
N GLU A 236 7.83 27.41 1.46
CA GLU A 236 8.56 28.46 2.17
C GLU A 236 10.00 28.59 1.66
N ARG A 237 10.72 27.47 1.51
CA ARG A 237 12.10 27.48 0.95
C ARG A 237 12.16 28.01 -0.47
N VAL A 238 11.11 27.79 -1.26
CA VAL A 238 11.03 28.25 -2.65
C VAL A 238 10.69 29.74 -2.72
N LEU A 239 9.87 30.26 -1.80
CA LEU A 239 9.53 31.68 -1.71
C LEU A 239 10.64 32.54 -1.12
N ALA A 240 11.49 31.96 -0.27
CA ALA A 240 12.64 32.64 0.33
C ALA A 240 13.86 32.79 -0.62
N ARG A 241 13.77 32.28 -1.85
CA ARG A 241 14.79 32.37 -2.90
C ARG A 241 14.42 33.41 -3.95
#